data_AF-K7LIX7-F1
#
_entry.id   AF-K7LIX7-F1
#
_cell.length_a   1.000
_cell.length_b   1.000
_cell.length_c   1.000
_cell.angle_alpha   90.00
_cell.angle_beta   90.00
_cell.angle_gamma   90.00
#
_symmetry.space_group_name_H-M   'P 1'
#
loop_
_entity.id
_entity.type
_entity.pdbx_description
1 polymer ?
#
loop_
_entity_poly.entity_id
_entity_poly.type
_entity_poly.pdbx_seq_one_letter_code
_entity_poly.pdbx_strand_id
1 'polypeptide(L)'
;MLQMCRKLSTVQLTERLDYSNLPGLNPNMKNGSLKEGTLNWEMLQFKPKFPRQVLLCRVGEFYEAWGINVCILVEYEGLNPFGGLQSDSILRAGCPVVVFLFLSANFYIDAAICFGYFLFS
;
A
#
# COMPACT_ATOMS: atom_id res chain seq x y z
N MET A 1 -5.40 -8.82 -10.94
CA MET A 1 -5.57 -8.87 -9.47
C MET A 1 -6.81 -8.07 -9.04
N LEU A 2 -6.89 -6.78 -9.34
CA LEU A 2 -8.01 -5.93 -8.88
C LEU A 2 -9.41 -6.32 -9.39
N GLN A 3 -9.52 -6.90 -10.59
CA GLN A 3 -10.81 -7.38 -11.12
C GLN A 3 -11.45 -8.50 -10.29
N MET A 4 -10.70 -9.11 -9.35
CA MET A 4 -11.19 -10.16 -8.46
C MET A 4 -11.67 -9.61 -7.11
N CYS A 5 -11.48 -8.32 -6.83
CA CYS A 5 -11.90 -7.71 -5.58
C CYS A 5 -13.43 -7.72 -5.47
N ARG A 6 -13.95 -8.26 -4.37
CA ARG A 6 -15.40 -8.44 -4.13
C ARG A 6 -15.91 -7.57 -2.99
N LYS A 7 -15.06 -7.16 -2.05
CA LYS A 7 -15.51 -6.32 -0.94
C LYS A 7 -15.86 -4.92 -1.47
N LEU A 8 -17.01 -4.40 -1.05
CA LEU A 8 -17.48 -3.06 -1.44
C LEU A 8 -16.43 -1.98 -1.11
N SER A 9 -15.79 -2.08 0.05
CA SER A 9 -14.71 -1.19 0.46
C SER A 9 -13.55 -1.20 -0.54
N THR A 10 -13.14 -2.37 -1.01
CA THR A 10 -12.05 -2.50 -1.99
C THR A 10 -12.44 -1.91 -3.34
N VAL A 11 -13.66 -2.20 -3.83
CA VAL A 11 -14.15 -1.66 -5.12
C VAL A 11 -14.12 -0.13 -5.10
N GLN A 12 -14.60 0.50 -4.04
CA GLN A 12 -14.56 1.95 -3.87
C GLN A 12 -13.12 2.50 -3.81
N LEU A 13 -12.18 1.74 -3.23
CA LEU A 13 -10.77 2.13 -3.21
C LEU A 13 -10.14 2.07 -4.61
N THR A 14 -10.48 1.06 -5.42
CA THR A 14 -9.93 0.93 -6.77
C THR A 14 -10.31 2.07 -7.70
N GLU A 15 -11.44 2.74 -7.47
CA GLU A 15 -11.88 3.92 -8.22
C GLU A 15 -10.99 5.15 -7.96
N ARG A 16 -10.27 5.17 -6.84
CA ARG A 16 -9.38 6.27 -6.44
C ARG A 16 -7.94 6.10 -6.94
N LEU A 17 -7.61 4.93 -7.51
CA LEU A 17 -6.28 4.65 -8.03
C LEU A 17 -6.02 5.42 -9.32
N ASP A 18 -4.79 5.92 -9.47
CA ASP A 18 -4.32 6.45 -10.75
C ASP A 18 -3.60 5.35 -11.53
N TYR A 19 -4.28 4.81 -12.53
CA TYR A 19 -3.76 3.73 -13.37
C TYR A 19 -2.65 4.15 -14.34
N SER A 20 -2.25 5.43 -14.36
CA SER A 20 -1.09 5.90 -15.14
C SER A 20 0.25 5.40 -14.59
N ASN A 21 0.29 4.95 -13.33
CA ASN A 21 1.49 4.42 -12.69
C ASN A 21 1.21 3.08 -11.99
N LEU A 22 2.24 2.22 -11.98
CA LEU A 22 2.11 0.84 -11.51
C LEU A 22 1.64 0.68 -10.05
N PRO A 23 2.07 1.50 -9.08
CA PRO A 23 1.53 1.42 -7.72
C PRO A 23 0.14 2.05 -7.56
N GLY A 24 -0.39 2.75 -8.56
CA GLY A 24 -1.73 3.35 -8.50
C GLY A 24 -1.82 4.64 -7.67
N LEU A 25 -0.70 5.35 -7.48
CA LEU A 25 -0.60 6.54 -6.64
C LEU A 25 -1.13 7.77 -7.38
N ASN A 26 -2.13 8.44 -6.83
CA ASN A 26 -2.74 9.62 -7.44
C ASN A 26 -2.09 10.91 -6.91
N PRO A 27 -1.32 11.66 -7.74
CA PRO A 27 -0.61 12.86 -7.30
C PRO A 27 -1.52 14.05 -6.96
N ASN A 28 -2.77 14.03 -7.45
CA ASN A 28 -3.74 15.09 -7.20
C ASN A 28 -4.42 14.98 -5.83
N MET A 29 -4.18 13.88 -5.11
CA MET A 29 -4.71 13.65 -3.78
C MET A 29 -3.81 14.26 -2.70
N LYS A 30 -4.40 14.53 -1.53
CA LYS A 30 -3.64 14.99 -0.36
C LYS A 30 -2.58 13.94 0.02
N ASN A 31 -1.36 14.40 0.31
CA ASN A 31 -0.17 13.56 0.53
C ASN A 31 0.23 12.69 -0.68
N GLY A 32 -0.22 13.02 -1.89
CA GLY A 32 0.09 12.31 -3.14
C GLY A 32 1.39 12.73 -3.82
N SER A 33 2.20 13.61 -3.23
CA SER A 33 3.43 14.12 -3.88
C SER A 33 4.36 12.99 -4.33
N LEU A 34 4.67 12.96 -5.63
CA LEU A 34 5.57 12.00 -6.27
C LEU A 34 6.97 12.57 -6.51
N LYS A 35 7.34 13.63 -5.78
CA LYS A 35 8.66 14.26 -5.90
C LYS A 35 9.75 13.36 -5.31
N GLU A 36 10.94 13.44 -5.88
CA GLU A 36 12.12 12.77 -5.32
C GLU A 36 12.34 13.14 -3.85
N GLY A 37 12.69 12.14 -3.04
CA GLY A 37 12.82 12.26 -1.58
C GLY A 37 11.52 12.01 -0.80
N THR A 38 10.39 11.74 -1.44
CA THR A 38 9.18 11.28 -0.75
C THR A 38 9.08 9.74 -0.74
N LEU A 39 8.40 9.19 0.28
CA LEU A 39 8.08 7.76 0.34
C LEU A 39 7.29 7.27 -0.89
N ASN A 40 6.39 8.10 -1.42
CA ASN A 40 5.63 7.77 -2.62
C ASN A 40 6.55 7.61 -3.84
N TRP A 41 7.59 8.44 -3.94
CA TRP A 41 8.59 8.32 -5.00
C TRP A 41 9.38 7.02 -4.87
N GLU A 42 9.82 6.65 -3.67
CA GLU A 42 10.48 5.38 -3.44
C GLU A 42 9.58 4.20 -3.85
N MET A 43 8.30 4.23 -3.47
CA MET A 43 7.32 3.22 -3.87
C MET A 43 7.17 3.11 -5.38
N LEU A 44 7.19 4.24 -6.11
CA LEU A 44 7.20 4.25 -7.57
C LEU A 44 8.44 3.56 -8.15
N GLN A 45 9.60 3.72 -7.53
CA GLN A 45 10.84 3.08 -7.99
C GLN A 45 10.90 1.59 -7.65
N PHE A 46 10.32 1.18 -6.53
CA PHE A 46 10.37 -0.21 -6.06
C PHE A 46 9.29 -1.09 -6.67
N LYS A 47 8.07 -0.57 -6.91
CA LYS A 47 6.96 -1.38 -7.43
C LYS A 47 7.26 -2.09 -8.76
N PRO A 48 7.98 -1.48 -9.73
CA PRO A 48 8.38 -2.16 -10.96
C PRO A 48 9.35 -3.32 -10.76
N LYS A 49 10.21 -3.27 -9.73
CA LYS A 49 11.13 -4.38 -9.38
C LYS A 49 10.35 -5.58 -8.81
N PHE A 50 9.19 -5.31 -8.22
CA PHE A 50 8.38 -6.28 -7.49
C PHE A 50 6.88 -6.14 -7.86
N PRO A 51 6.53 -6.43 -9.12
CA PRO A 51 5.21 -6.13 -9.65
C PRO A 51 4.10 -6.98 -9.01
N ARG A 52 4.42 -8.18 -8.52
CA ARG A 52 3.45 -9.12 -7.91
C ARG A 52 3.41 -9.05 -6.38
N GLN A 53 4.39 -8.40 -5.80
CA GLN A 53 4.60 -8.24 -4.37
C GLN A 53 3.73 -7.14 -3.78
N VAL A 54 3.30 -7.32 -2.54
CA VAL A 54 2.69 -6.26 -1.73
C VAL A 54 3.81 -5.50 -1.05
N LEU A 55 3.98 -4.22 -1.37
CA LEU A 55 5.04 -3.42 -0.74
C LEU A 55 4.55 -2.83 0.58
N LEU A 56 5.38 -2.97 1.61
CA LEU A 56 5.18 -2.39 2.93
C LEU A 56 6.38 -1.53 3.31
N CYS A 57 6.14 -0.31 3.79
CA CYS A 57 7.16 0.53 4.39
C CYS A 57 6.98 0.55 5.89
N ARG A 58 8.08 0.49 6.64
CA ARG A 58 8.04 0.77 8.07
C ARG A 58 7.97 2.28 8.30
N VAL A 59 6.93 2.75 8.97
CA VAL A 59 6.76 4.14 9.41
C VAL A 59 6.58 4.13 10.93
N GLY A 60 7.67 4.37 11.66
CA GLY A 60 7.70 4.25 13.12
C GLY A 60 7.36 2.82 13.59
N GLU A 61 6.26 2.71 14.34
CA GLU A 61 5.75 1.45 14.92
C GLU A 61 4.72 0.75 14.02
N PHE A 62 4.58 1.18 12.77
CA PHE A 62 3.64 0.62 11.79
C PHE A 62 4.34 0.15 10.51
N TYR A 63 3.75 -0.86 9.87
CA TYR A 63 3.96 -1.12 8.45
C TYR A 63 2.79 -0.54 7.68
N GLU A 64 3.08 0.35 6.74
CA GLU A 64 2.10 1.02 5.89
C GLU A 64 2.27 0.59 4.43
N ALA A 65 1.16 0.55 3.71
CA ALA A 65 1.08 0.30 2.27
C ALA A 65 0.39 1.48 1.58
N TRP A 66 0.66 1.63 0.28
CA TRP A 66 0.03 2.66 -0.54
C TRP A 66 -0.56 2.10 -1.83
N GLY A 67 -1.57 2.82 -2.35
CA GLY A 67 -2.14 2.58 -3.67
C GLY A 67 -2.72 1.18 -3.82
N ILE A 68 -2.34 0.46 -4.88
CA ILE A 68 -2.84 -0.89 -5.17
C ILE A 68 -2.61 -1.88 -4.03
N ASN A 69 -1.50 -1.74 -3.30
CA ASN A 69 -1.17 -2.60 -2.16
C ASN A 69 -2.24 -2.51 -1.05
N VAL A 70 -2.82 -1.32 -0.86
CA VAL A 70 -3.92 -1.10 0.09
C VAL A 70 -5.15 -1.89 -0.31
N CYS A 71 -5.49 -1.92 -1.61
CA CYS A 71 -6.63 -2.69 -2.09
C CYS A 71 -6.46 -4.18 -1.78
N ILE A 72 -5.26 -4.73 -1.94
CA ILE A 72 -4.96 -6.12 -1.59
C ILE A 72 -5.11 -6.36 -0.08
N LEU A 73 -4.56 -5.50 0.76
CA LEU A 73 -4.68 -5.65 2.22
C LEU A 73 -6.12 -5.52 2.71
N VAL A 74 -6.91 -4.60 2.16
CA VAL A 74 -8.33 -4.45 2.52
C VAL A 74 -9.14 -5.68 2.06
N GLU A 75 -8.88 -6.13 0.83
CA GLU A 75 -9.57 -7.27 0.26
C GLU A 75 -9.30 -8.56 1.04
N TYR A 76 -8.05 -8.81 1.37
CA TYR A 76 -7.66 -10.13 1.85
C TYR A 76 -7.33 -10.18 3.33
N GLU A 77 -6.63 -9.17 3.87
CA GLU A 77 -6.32 -9.10 5.30
C GLU A 77 -7.42 -8.43 6.12
N GLY A 78 -8.42 -7.82 5.45
CA GLY A 78 -9.49 -7.11 6.13
C GLY A 78 -9.00 -5.87 6.87
N LEU A 79 -7.86 -5.30 6.48
CA LEU A 79 -7.39 -4.04 7.04
C LEU A 79 -8.34 -2.90 6.66
N ASN A 80 -8.36 -1.86 7.49
CA ASN A 80 -9.12 -0.65 7.22
C ASN A 80 -8.23 0.39 6.53
N PRO A 81 -8.72 1.06 5.48
CA PRO A 81 -8.00 2.18 4.88
C PRO A 81 -7.92 3.36 5.86
N PHE A 82 -6.75 3.97 5.94
CA PHE A 82 -6.53 5.17 6.73
C PHE A 82 -7.35 6.34 6.18
N GLY A 83 -7.99 7.10 7.06
CA GLY A 83 -8.89 8.19 6.66
C GLY A 83 -10.24 7.74 6.10
N GLY A 84 -10.49 6.43 6.02
CA GLY A 84 -11.74 5.87 5.53
C GLY A 84 -11.90 5.93 4.00
N LEU A 85 -13.07 5.48 3.54
CA LEU A 85 -13.36 5.28 2.12
C LEU A 85 -13.54 6.58 1.33
N GLN A 86 -13.91 7.68 2.00
CA GLN A 86 -14.18 8.98 1.38
C GLN A 86 -13.06 10.02 1.59
N SER A 87 -11.83 9.57 1.89
CA SER A 87 -10.72 10.51 2.09
C SER A 87 -10.26 11.15 0.78
N ASP A 88 -9.91 12.44 0.86
CA ASP A 88 -9.20 13.19 -0.18
C ASP A 88 -7.69 12.87 -0.23
N SER A 89 -7.19 12.03 0.68
CA SER A 89 -5.79 11.63 0.75
C SER A 89 -5.50 10.34 -0.02
N ILE A 90 -4.23 10.17 -0.39
CA ILE A 90 -3.78 8.94 -1.04
C ILE A 90 -4.15 7.69 -0.22
N LEU A 91 -4.47 6.59 -0.91
CA LEU A 91 -4.83 5.35 -0.25
C LEU A 91 -3.68 4.86 0.62
N ARG A 92 -3.97 4.64 1.90
CA ARG A 92 -3.08 4.00 2.86
C ARG A 92 -3.82 2.97 3.68
N ALA A 93 -3.12 1.91 4.07
CA ALA A 93 -3.55 0.95 5.09
C ALA A 93 -2.30 0.33 5.69
N GLY A 94 -2.43 -0.22 6.88
CA GLY A 94 -1.27 -0.76 7.57
C GLY A 94 -1.63 -1.45 8.87
N CYS A 95 -0.61 -1.95 9.53
CA CYS A 95 -0.73 -2.62 10.81
C CYS A 95 0.42 -2.23 11.75
N PRO A 96 0.25 -2.35 13.07
CA PRO A 96 1.36 -2.28 14.00
C PRO A 96 2.44 -3.33 13.69
N VAL A 97 3.71 -3.00 13.95
CA VAL A 97 4.85 -3.93 13.77
C VAL A 97 4.66 -5.23 14.56
N VAL A 98 4.04 -5.17 15.74
CA VAL A 98 3.82 -6.31 16.64
C VAL A 98 2.89 -7.39 16.07
N VAL A 99 2.00 -7.04 15.13
CA VAL A 99 1.09 -8.00 14.48
C VAL A 99 1.55 -8.42 13.08
N PHE A 100 2.68 -7.88 12.61
CA PHE A 100 3.15 -8.12 11.24
C PHE A 100 3.35 -9.62 10.94
N LEU A 101 3.89 -10.38 11.89
CA LEU A 101 4.10 -11.82 11.74
C LEU A 101 2.79 -12.58 11.48
N PHE A 102 1.68 -12.12 12.09
CA PHE A 102 0.35 -12.70 11.86
C PHE A 102 -0.12 -12.48 10.43
N LEU A 103 0.09 -11.29 9.85
CA LEU A 103 -0.25 -11.01 8.46
C LEU A 103 0.64 -11.82 7.50
N SER A 104 1.94 -11.89 7.79
CA SER A 104 2.88 -12.64 6.97
C SER A 104 2.57 -14.14 6.88
N ALA A 105 1.95 -14.72 7.92
CA ALA A 105 1.64 -16.15 7.97
C ALA A 105 0.32 -16.54 7.28
N ASN A 106 -0.64 -15.62 7.17
CA ASN A 106 -1.98 -15.92 6.64
C ASN A 106 -2.11 -15.65 5.14
N PHE A 107 -1.19 -14.88 4.57
CA PHE A 107 -1.16 -14.65 3.14
C PHE A 107 0.04 -15.36 2.52
N TYR A 108 -0.07 -15.63 1.21
CA TYR A 108 1.07 -15.79 0.30
C TYR A 108 1.90 -14.48 0.23
N ILE A 109 2.23 -13.90 1.39
CA ILE A 109 3.23 -12.87 1.62
C ILE A 109 4.63 -13.54 1.62
N ASP A 110 4.87 -14.49 0.70
CA ASP A 110 6.24 -14.70 0.17
C ASP A 110 6.74 -13.45 -0.58
N ALA A 111 5.90 -12.42 -0.65
CA ALA A 111 6.02 -11.28 -1.53
C ALA A 111 5.94 -9.94 -0.77
N ALA A 112 5.89 -9.89 0.58
CA ALA A 112 6.05 -8.59 1.24
C ALA A 112 7.51 -8.21 1.29
N ILE A 113 7.85 -7.13 0.59
CA ILE A 113 9.15 -6.49 0.79
C ILE A 113 8.91 -5.39 1.78
N CYS A 114 9.29 -5.69 3.02
CA CYS A 114 9.41 -4.69 4.06
C CYS A 114 10.60 -3.81 3.72
N PHE A 115 10.32 -2.67 3.12
CA PHE A 115 11.26 -1.56 3.10
C PHE A 115 11.26 -0.95 4.51
N GLY A 116 11.96 -1.61 5.43
CA GLY A 116 12.64 -0.88 6.48
C GLY A 116 13.77 -0.20 5.75
N TYR A 117 13.65 1.11 5.49
CA TYR A 117 14.69 1.98 4.93
C TYR A 117 16.04 1.27 4.93
N PHE A 118 16.50 0.87 3.75
CA PHE A 118 17.87 0.43 3.55
C PHE A 118 18.77 1.28 4.45
N LEU A 119 19.53 0.65 5.37
CA LEU A 119 20.66 1.25 6.10
C LEU A 119 20.20 2.11 7.30
N PHE A 120 20.58 1.87 8.55
CA PHE A 120 21.98 1.89 9.00
C PHE A 120 22.89 2.56 7.96
N SER A 121 22.61 3.83 7.65
CA SER A 121 23.73 4.75 7.42
C SER A 121 24.15 5.27 8.78
#